data_AF-A0A7S1WL30-F1
#
_entry.id   AF-A0A7S1WL30-F1
#
_cell.length_a   1.000
_cell.length_b   1.000
_cell.length_c   1.000
_cell.angle_alpha   90.00
_cell.angle_beta   90.00
_cell.angle_gamma   90.00
#
_symmetry.space_group_name_H-M   'P 1'
#
loop_
_entity.id
_entity.type
_entity.pdbx_description
1 polymer ?
#
loop_
_entity_poly.entity_id
_entity_poly.type
_entity_poly.pdbx_seq_one_letter_code
_entity_poly.pdbx_strand_id
1 'polypeptide(L)'
;GTWSPSSWRGLEALQMAEWEDKAAAEKVLGKLGRLPPLVQPCEAERLKSLLAEAARGERFLVQGGDCAERFVDCEGERLEKQITLLLQLGMIIGHSTGAPPVCVARIAGQYGKPRSKPTEVLEGHGEIKS
;
A
#
# COMPACT_ATOMS: atom_id res chain seq x y z
N GLY A 1 -20.79 17.49 -2.04
CA GLY A 1 -21.64 16.40 -2.58
C GLY A 1 -21.70 15.26 -1.58
N THR A 2 -22.74 14.43 -1.63
CA THR A 2 -22.86 13.23 -0.79
C THR A 2 -21.75 12.24 -1.14
N TRP A 3 -21.06 11.69 -0.12
CA TRP A 3 -19.99 10.72 -0.33
C TRP A 3 -20.54 9.37 -0.81
N SER A 4 -19.85 8.72 -1.74
CA SER A 4 -20.05 7.32 -2.12
C SER A 4 -18.74 6.70 -2.59
N PRO A 5 -18.59 5.36 -2.61
CA PRO A 5 -17.37 4.72 -3.11
C PRO A 5 -17.00 5.07 -4.57
N SER A 6 -17.97 5.57 -5.36
CA SER A 6 -17.75 5.99 -6.75
C SER A 6 -17.62 7.50 -6.94
N SER A 7 -17.83 8.32 -5.89
CA SER A 7 -17.88 9.78 -6.03
C SER A 7 -16.56 10.39 -6.50
N TRP A 8 -15.43 9.73 -6.24
CA TRP A 8 -14.11 10.18 -6.70
C TRP A 8 -13.95 10.15 -8.22
N ARG A 9 -14.73 9.33 -8.94
CA ARG A 9 -14.64 9.22 -10.41
C ARG A 9 -15.12 10.47 -11.15
N GLY A 10 -15.82 11.37 -10.46
CA GLY A 10 -16.19 12.68 -10.99
C GLY A 10 -15.13 13.77 -10.75
N LEU A 11 -14.00 13.44 -10.14
CA LEU A 11 -12.89 14.35 -9.86
C LEU A 11 -11.71 14.06 -10.80
N GLU A 12 -10.81 15.02 -10.94
CA GLU A 12 -9.55 14.83 -11.67
C GLU A 12 -8.68 13.77 -10.97
N ALA A 13 -8.29 12.74 -11.71
CA ALA A 13 -7.46 11.64 -11.21
C ALA A 13 -6.14 11.59 -11.98
N LEU A 14 -5.05 11.88 -11.29
CA LEU A 14 -3.69 11.82 -11.84
C LEU A 14 -3.08 10.41 -11.64
N GLN A 15 -2.08 10.06 -12.45
CA GLN A 15 -1.31 8.80 -12.30
C GLN A 15 -2.13 7.51 -12.50
N MET A 16 -3.26 7.60 -13.19
CA MET A 16 -4.10 6.45 -13.53
C MET A 16 -3.51 5.71 -14.73
N ALA A 17 -3.56 4.38 -14.69
CA ALA A 17 -3.19 3.56 -15.83
C ALA A 17 -4.21 3.73 -16.96
N GLU A 18 -3.73 3.97 -18.18
CA GLU A 18 -4.55 3.94 -19.38
C GLU A 18 -4.68 2.49 -19.88
N TRP A 19 -5.86 1.91 -19.71
CA TRP A 19 -6.17 0.57 -20.20
C TRP A 19 -6.68 0.63 -21.64
N GLU A 20 -5.95 0.00 -22.56
CA GLU A 20 -6.34 -0.10 -23.97
C GLU A 20 -7.64 -0.91 -24.13
N ASP A 21 -7.78 -2.02 -23.40
CA ASP A 21 -8.99 -2.82 -23.34
C ASP A 21 -9.81 -2.50 -22.07
N LYS A 22 -10.77 -1.58 -22.23
CA LYS A 22 -11.69 -1.20 -21.16
C LYS A 22 -12.61 -2.34 -20.72
N ALA A 23 -13.02 -3.22 -21.63
CA ALA A 23 -13.91 -4.33 -21.31
C ALA A 23 -13.19 -5.39 -20.45
N ALA A 24 -11.92 -5.68 -20.76
CA ALA A 24 -11.08 -6.53 -19.91
C ALA A 24 -10.87 -5.90 -18.52
N ALA A 25 -10.61 -4.60 -18.44
CA ALA A 25 -10.46 -3.89 -17.17
C ALA A 25 -11.74 -3.97 -16.32
N GLU A 26 -12.91 -3.72 -16.90
CA GLU A 26 -14.20 -3.83 -16.21
C GLU A 26 -14.47 -5.25 -15.71
N LYS A 27 -14.14 -6.28 -16.51
CA LYS A 27 -14.25 -7.69 -16.11
C LYS A 27 -13.37 -8.00 -14.89
N VAL A 28 -12.13 -7.50 -14.87
CA VAL A 28 -11.22 -7.67 -13.72
C VAL A 28 -11.73 -6.93 -12.50
N LEU A 29 -12.16 -5.68 -12.62
CA LEU A 29 -12.75 -4.91 -11.52
C LEU A 29 -14.00 -5.59 -10.94
N GLY A 30 -14.87 -6.14 -11.80
CA GLY A 30 -16.04 -6.89 -11.39
C GLY A 30 -15.70 -8.18 -10.64
N LYS A 31 -14.58 -8.85 -10.99
CA LYS A 31 -14.07 -10.00 -10.25
C LYS A 31 -13.53 -9.57 -8.88
N LEU A 32 -12.69 -8.52 -8.83
CA LEU A 32 -12.10 -8.02 -7.58
C LEU A 32 -13.16 -7.59 -6.57
N GLY A 33 -14.24 -6.94 -7.02
CA GLY A 33 -15.35 -6.53 -6.15
C GLY A 33 -16.13 -7.67 -5.49
N ARG A 34 -15.90 -8.94 -5.88
CA ARG A 34 -16.52 -10.13 -5.29
C ARG A 34 -15.58 -10.95 -4.42
N LEU A 35 -14.28 -10.64 -4.44
CA LEU A 35 -13.30 -11.33 -3.60
C LEU A 35 -13.48 -10.91 -2.13
N PRO A 36 -13.09 -11.77 -1.18
CA PRO A 36 -13.10 -11.41 0.22
C PRO A 36 -12.19 -10.18 0.47
N PRO A 37 -12.55 -9.32 1.43
CA PRO A 37 -11.71 -8.18 1.78
C PRO A 37 -10.39 -8.65 2.41
N LEU A 38 -9.33 -7.88 2.22
CA LEU A 38 -8.02 -8.15 2.83
C LEU A 38 -8.01 -7.89 4.34
N VAL A 39 -8.84 -6.95 4.81
CA VAL A 39 -8.97 -6.56 6.22
C VAL A 39 -10.43 -6.40 6.60
N GLN A 40 -10.73 -6.64 7.86
CA GLN A 40 -12.04 -6.42 8.44
C GLN A 40 -12.19 -4.96 8.92
N PRO A 41 -13.40 -4.39 8.92
CA PRO A 41 -13.62 -3.00 9.38
C PRO A 41 -13.13 -2.74 10.81
N CYS A 42 -13.25 -3.71 11.70
CA CYS A 42 -12.79 -3.58 13.09
C CYS A 42 -11.26 -3.44 13.20
N GLU A 43 -10.50 -4.03 12.29
CA GLU A 43 -9.03 -3.92 12.26
C GLU A 43 -8.61 -2.50 11.84
N ALA A 44 -9.32 -1.90 10.89
CA ALA A 44 -9.10 -0.51 10.48
C ALA A 44 -9.44 0.48 11.61
N GLU A 45 -10.55 0.28 12.32
CA GLU A 45 -10.92 1.12 13.47
C GLU A 45 -9.94 0.96 14.66
N ARG A 46 -9.42 -0.26 14.86
CA ARG A 46 -8.36 -0.50 15.83
C ARG A 46 -7.09 0.25 15.46
N LEU A 47 -6.64 0.18 14.20
CA LEU A 47 -5.47 0.92 13.74
C LEU A 47 -5.66 2.43 13.90
N LYS A 48 -6.85 2.95 13.56
CA LYS A 48 -7.19 4.37 13.74
C LYS A 48 -7.05 4.82 15.20
N SER A 49 -7.51 4.00 16.15
CA SER A 49 -7.35 4.27 17.58
C SER A 49 -5.89 4.33 18.00
N LEU A 50 -5.07 3.37 17.54
CA LEU A 50 -3.62 3.34 17.80
C LEU A 50 -2.88 4.55 17.19
N LEU A 51 -3.30 4.99 16.00
CA LEU A 51 -2.74 6.19 15.37
C LEU A 51 -3.14 7.47 16.11
N ALA A 52 -4.34 7.52 16.69
CA ALA A 52 -4.77 8.64 17.53
C ALA A 52 -3.95 8.72 18.82
N GLU A 53 -3.61 7.58 19.44
CA GLU A 53 -2.67 7.51 20.58
C GLU A 53 -1.27 8.00 20.16
N ALA A 54 -0.77 7.58 18.99
CA ALA A 54 0.51 8.04 18.46
C ALA A 54 0.53 9.56 18.21
N ALA A 55 -0.57 10.12 17.69
CA ALA A 55 -0.71 11.57 17.48
C ALA A 55 -0.69 12.38 18.78
N ARG A 56 -1.03 11.77 19.93
CA ARG A 56 -0.91 12.37 21.27
C ARG A 56 0.44 12.11 21.93
N GLY A 57 1.35 11.40 21.27
CA GLY A 57 2.66 11.02 21.82
C GLY A 57 2.62 9.82 22.78
N GLU A 58 1.49 9.11 22.88
CA GLU A 58 1.33 7.94 23.74
C GLU A 58 1.93 6.66 23.11
N ARG A 59 2.22 6.71 21.81
CA ARG A 59 2.78 5.61 21.01
C ARG A 59 3.73 6.13 19.94
N PHE A 60 4.57 5.24 19.41
CA PHE A 60 5.44 5.55 18.27
C PHE A 60 5.06 4.72 17.04
N LEU A 61 4.80 5.35 15.89
CA LEU A 61 4.52 4.65 14.63
C LEU A 61 5.83 4.25 13.94
N VAL A 62 6.00 2.95 13.67
CA VAL A 62 7.08 2.42 12.84
C VAL A 62 6.47 1.83 11.58
N GLN A 63 6.68 2.50 10.45
CA GLN A 63 6.21 2.04 9.15
C GLN A 63 7.40 1.70 8.25
N GLY A 64 7.39 0.49 7.68
CA GLY A 64 8.52 0.02 6.86
C GLY A 64 8.15 -1.11 5.92
N GLY A 65 8.92 -1.24 4.84
CA GLY A 65 8.76 -2.28 3.84
C GLY A 65 9.15 -1.82 2.46
N ASP A 66 8.66 -2.53 1.44
CA ASP A 66 9.06 -2.30 0.06
C ASP A 66 8.61 -0.93 -0.48
N CYS A 67 9.44 -0.40 -1.39
CA CYS A 67 9.07 0.77 -2.18
C CYS A 67 7.96 0.41 -3.17
N ALA A 68 8.15 -0.69 -3.89
CA ALA A 68 7.16 -1.33 -4.75
C ALA A 68 7.33 -2.86 -4.64
N GLU A 69 6.26 -3.56 -4.31
CA GLU A 69 6.24 -5.02 -4.28
C GLU A 69 6.33 -5.55 -5.71
N ARG A 70 7.07 -6.64 -5.91
CA ARG A 70 7.15 -7.36 -7.19
C ARG A 70 6.52 -8.73 -7.01
N PHE A 71 5.74 -9.20 -8.00
CA PHE A 71 5.12 -10.52 -7.93
C PHE A 71 6.15 -11.65 -7.81
N VAL A 72 7.32 -11.49 -8.42
CA VAL A 72 8.43 -12.46 -8.36
C VAL A 72 9.06 -12.56 -6.97
N ASP A 73 8.88 -11.55 -6.11
CA ASP A 73 9.42 -11.54 -4.75
C ASP A 73 8.36 -11.90 -3.70
N CYS A 74 7.18 -12.37 -4.12
CA CYS A 74 6.09 -12.73 -3.21
C CYS A 74 6.31 -14.12 -2.61
N GLU A 75 7.40 -14.27 -1.86
CA GLU A 75 7.85 -15.52 -1.25
C GLU A 75 7.75 -15.46 0.29
N GLY A 76 7.35 -16.57 0.91
CA GLY A 76 7.12 -16.65 2.35
C GLY A 76 8.34 -16.27 3.20
N GLU A 77 9.53 -16.79 2.85
CA GLU A 77 10.77 -16.51 3.58
C GLU A 77 11.14 -15.02 3.56
N ARG A 78 10.90 -14.35 2.42
CA ARG A 78 11.14 -12.91 2.29
C ARG A 78 10.18 -12.11 3.17
N LEU A 79 8.91 -12.48 3.15
CA LEU A 79 7.89 -11.85 3.99
C LEU A 79 8.21 -12.01 5.48
N GLU A 80 8.61 -13.21 5.90
CA GLU A 80 9.02 -13.48 7.28
C GLU A 80 10.21 -12.62 7.72
N LYS A 81 11.23 -12.50 6.86
CA LYS A 81 12.40 -11.62 7.13
C LYS A 81 11.99 -10.16 7.26
N GLN A 82 11.10 -9.67 6.38
CA GLN A 82 10.63 -8.30 6.41
C GLN A 82 9.82 -8.00 7.69
N ILE A 83 8.91 -8.89 8.08
CA ILE A 83 8.13 -8.76 9.31
C ILE A 83 9.05 -8.82 10.53
N THR A 84 10.00 -9.75 10.55
CA THR A 84 10.98 -9.88 11.64
C THR A 84 11.78 -8.60 11.83
N LEU A 85 12.31 -8.04 10.74
CA LEU A 85 13.05 -6.78 10.78
C LEU A 85 12.20 -5.62 11.31
N LEU A 86 10.94 -5.51 10.86
CA LEU A 86 10.03 -4.45 11.32
C LEU A 86 9.74 -4.57 12.83
N LEU A 87 9.51 -5.79 13.31
CA LEU A 87 9.27 -6.05 14.74
C LEU A 87 10.52 -5.76 15.58
N GLN A 88 11.71 -6.15 15.11
CA GLN A 88 12.98 -5.82 15.76
C GLN A 88 13.20 -4.31 15.88
N LEU A 89 12.94 -3.56 14.80
CA LEU A 89 13.02 -2.11 14.83
C LEU A 89 12.01 -1.51 15.81
N GLY A 90 10.77 -2.02 15.81
CA GLY A 90 9.74 -1.61 16.77
C GLY A 90 10.19 -1.78 18.22
N MET A 91 10.81 -2.91 18.57
CA MET A 91 11.34 -3.14 19.92
C MET A 91 12.44 -2.14 20.28
N ILE A 92 13.38 -1.87 19.38
CA ILE A 92 14.47 -0.91 19.60
C ILE A 92 13.92 0.50 19.83
N ILE A 93 12.98 0.93 18.98
CA ILE A 93 12.35 2.25 19.08
C ILE A 93 11.51 2.37 20.35
N GLY A 94 10.78 1.31 20.72
CA GLY A 94 10.00 1.30 21.95
C GLY A 94 10.88 1.46 23.19
N HIS A 95 12.04 0.79 23.20
CA HIS A 95 13.02 0.94 24.27
C HIS A 95 13.63 2.35 24.32
N SER A 96 13.99 2.94 23.17
CA SER A 96 14.66 4.25 23.13
C SER A 96 13.73 5.43 23.42
N THR A 97 12.45 5.32 23.04
CA THR A 97 11.44 6.39 23.20
C THR A 97 10.64 6.26 24.50
N GLY A 98 10.64 5.09 25.14
CA GLY A 98 9.77 4.78 26.27
C GLY A 98 8.28 4.66 25.91
N ALA A 99 7.95 4.71 24.62
CA ALA A 99 6.58 4.63 24.11
C ALA A 99 6.34 3.30 23.35
N PRO A 100 5.18 2.64 23.52
CA PRO A 100 4.90 1.41 22.81
C PRO A 100 4.84 1.60 21.29
N PRO A 101 5.50 0.75 20.49
CA PRO A 101 5.51 0.86 19.04
C PRO A 101 4.18 0.39 18.42
N VAL A 102 3.80 1.00 17.29
CA VAL A 102 2.78 0.55 16.36
C VAL A 102 3.48 0.21 15.06
N CYS A 103 3.64 -1.08 14.76
CA CYS A 103 4.33 -1.53 13.55
C CYS A 103 3.35 -1.67 12.38
N VAL A 104 3.63 -0.97 11.27
CA VAL A 104 2.84 -1.02 10.03
C VAL A 104 3.74 -1.44 8.88
N ALA A 105 3.48 -2.61 8.30
CA ALA A 105 4.24 -3.11 7.17
C ALA A 105 3.71 -2.53 5.85
N ARG A 106 4.61 -2.14 4.94
CA ARG A 106 4.29 -1.87 3.52
C ARG A 106 4.33 -3.20 2.77
N ILE A 107 3.19 -3.91 2.74
CA ILE A 107 3.01 -5.24 2.14
C ILE A 107 1.57 -5.42 1.63
N ALA A 108 1.34 -6.47 0.83
CA ALA A 108 0.03 -6.96 0.40
C ALA A 108 -0.79 -5.91 -0.39
N GLY A 109 -0.12 -5.04 -1.15
CA GLY A 109 -0.82 -4.05 -1.97
C GLY A 109 0.02 -2.92 -2.55
N GLN A 110 1.32 -2.87 -2.26
CA GLN A 110 2.24 -1.83 -2.70
C GLN A 110 2.73 -2.07 -4.14
N TYR A 111 1.82 -2.41 -5.06
CA TYR A 111 2.13 -2.68 -6.47
C TYR A 111 2.02 -1.44 -7.37
N GLY A 112 1.28 -0.42 -6.94
CA GLY A 112 1.16 0.85 -7.65
C GLY A 112 2.36 1.76 -7.38
N LYS A 113 2.94 2.33 -8.43
CA LYS A 113 4.02 3.33 -8.33
C LYS A 113 3.72 4.53 -9.24
N PRO A 114 3.68 5.76 -8.71
CA PRO A 114 3.55 6.94 -9.56
C PRO A 114 4.83 7.12 -10.39
N ARG A 115 4.66 7.62 -11.61
CA ARG A 115 5.74 7.90 -12.56
C ARG A 115 5.79 9.39 -12.86
N SER A 116 6.99 9.94 -12.90
CA SER A 116 7.21 11.35 -13.28
C SER A 116 6.98 11.60 -14.77
N LYS A 117 7.18 10.58 -15.61
CA LYS A 117 6.92 10.60 -17.05
C LYS A 117 6.12 9.36 -17.45
N PRO A 118 5.22 9.47 -18.46
CA PRO A 118 4.41 8.35 -18.93
C PRO A 118 5.19 7.37 -19.82
N THR A 119 6.34 7.80 -20.36
CA THR A 119 7.23 6.97 -21.18
C THR A 119 8.67 7.07 -20.70
N GLU A 120 9.43 5.99 -20.92
CA GLU A 120 10.89 5.94 -20.74
C GLU A 120 11.54 5.43 -22.03
N VAL A 121 12.79 5.83 -22.28
CA VAL A 121 13.56 5.38 -23.45
C VAL A 121 14.43 4.23 -23.02
N LEU A 122 14.25 3.06 -23.64
CA LEU A 122 15.09 1.90 -23.43
C LEU A 122 16.01 1.72 -24.65
N GLU A 123 17.33 1.68 -24.42
CA GLU A 123 18.30 1.46 -25.49
C GLU A 123 17.98 0.16 -26.25
N GLY A 124 17.88 0.25 -27.57
CA GLY A 124 17.50 -0.87 -28.44
C GLY A 124 16.00 -1.12 -28.60
N HIS A 125 15.14 -0.46 -27.80
CA HIS A 125 13.69 -0.68 -27.81
C HIS A 125 12.85 0.60 -28.02
N GLY A 126 13.46 1.78 -27.99
CA GLY A 126 12.77 3.06 -28.22
C GLY A 126 11.96 3.52 -27.01
N GLU A 127 10.89 4.29 -27.24
CA GLU A 127 9.98 4.74 -26.17
C GLU A 127 9.05 3.61 -25.73
N ILE A 128 9.05 3.32 -24.43
CA ILE A 128 8.18 2.34 -23.77
C ILE A 128 7.34 3.02 -22.68
N LYS A 129 6.13 2.51 -22.41
CA LYS A 129 5.28 3.01 -21.31
C LYS A 129 5.98 2.75 -19.96
N SER A 130 6.05 3.79 -19.14
CA SER A 130 6.60 3.80 -17.78
C SER A 130 5.66 3.15 -16.77
#